data_AF-A0A9K3GMX4-F1
#
_entry.id   AF-A0A9K3GMX4-F1
#
_cell.length_a   1.000
_cell.length_b   1.000
_cell.length_c   1.000
_cell.angle_alpha   90.00
_cell.angle_beta   90.00
_cell.angle_gamma   90.00
#
_symmetry.space_group_name_H-M   'P 1'
#
loop_
_entity.id
_entity.type
_entity.pdbx_description
1 polymer ?
#
loop_
_entity_poly.entity_id
_entity_poly.type
_entity_poly.pdbx_seq_one_letter_code
_entity_poly.pdbx_strand_id
1 'polypeptide(L)'
;MADTLVRGVALSDPRARAALEAMGIDTCCGGGRPLKDAAAEAGIPLETVVSAVAKAVSVPLETASETSTERETDWREAPIGDIVQHIQSTHHATTRLLLDRIHERMTKVVRAHGARHGAMLVPLQKEFETLRADLLPHLSKEEDILFPYMLQLSTALETGM
;
A
#
# COMPACT_ATOMS: atom_id res chain seq x y z
N MET A 1 9.92 -21.72 4.18
CA MET A 1 9.07 -20.93 3.25
C MET A 1 7.60 -21.31 3.30
N ALA A 2 7.21 -22.58 3.50
CA ALA A 2 5.79 -22.96 3.56
C ALA A 2 4.99 -22.26 4.68
N ASP A 3 5.57 -22.16 5.88
CA ASP A 3 4.96 -21.47 7.04
C ASP A 3 5.39 -20.01 7.17
N THR A 4 6.17 -19.49 6.22
CA THR A 4 6.53 -18.07 6.20
C THR A 4 5.29 -17.25 5.84
N LEU A 5 5.07 -16.15 6.55
CA LEU A 5 3.92 -15.29 6.30
C LEU A 5 4.10 -14.53 4.99
N VAL A 6 3.01 -14.33 4.24
CA VAL A 6 3.02 -13.62 2.96
C VAL A 6 3.68 -12.25 3.11
N ARG A 7 3.36 -11.49 4.17
CA ARG A 7 4.01 -10.18 4.42
C ARG A 7 5.52 -10.29 4.61
N GLY A 8 6.01 -11.37 5.21
CA GLY A 8 7.44 -11.56 5.43
C GLY A 8 8.20 -11.74 4.12
N VAL A 9 7.59 -12.43 3.15
CA VAL A 9 8.14 -12.57 1.81
C VAL A 9 8.03 -11.26 1.04
N ALA A 10 6.88 -10.57 1.11
CA ALA A 10 6.67 -9.29 0.43
C ALA A 10 7.63 -8.19 0.91
N LEU A 11 7.90 -8.13 2.22
CA LEU A 11 8.84 -7.16 2.81
C LEU A 11 10.32 -7.50 2.56
N SER A 12 10.63 -8.69 2.05
CA SER A 12 12.02 -9.06 1.77
C SER A 12 12.58 -8.43 0.49
N ASP A 13 11.70 -8.11 -0.47
CA ASP A 13 12.08 -7.53 -1.76
C ASP A 13 10.83 -6.98 -2.50
N PRO A 14 10.86 -5.76 -3.06
CA PRO A 14 9.74 -5.25 -3.85
C PRO A 14 9.36 -6.13 -5.04
N ARG A 15 10.32 -6.84 -5.64
CA ARG A 15 10.08 -7.78 -6.75
C ARG A 15 9.37 -9.03 -6.24
N ALA A 16 9.67 -9.47 -5.02
CA ALA A 16 8.94 -10.56 -4.38
C ALA A 16 7.48 -10.16 -4.13
N ARG A 17 7.25 -8.94 -3.62
CA ARG A 17 5.90 -8.38 -3.47
C ARG A 17 5.15 -8.32 -4.81
N ALA A 18 5.77 -7.75 -5.84
CA ALA A 18 5.17 -7.66 -7.17
C ALA A 18 4.86 -9.04 -7.77
N ALA A 19 5.72 -10.04 -7.57
CA ALA A 19 5.48 -11.41 -8.02
C ALA A 19 4.29 -12.05 -7.32
N LEU A 20 4.14 -11.87 -6.00
CA LEU A 20 2.99 -12.36 -5.24
C LEU A 20 1.69 -11.70 -5.70
N GLU A 21 1.69 -10.38 -5.84
CA GLU A 21 0.52 -9.61 -6.30
C GLU A 21 0.10 -10.01 -7.72
N ALA A 22 1.07 -10.25 -8.63
CA ALA A 22 0.80 -10.73 -9.99
C ALA A 22 0.15 -12.13 -10.02
N MET A 23 0.34 -12.92 -8.96
CA MET A 23 -0.29 -14.24 -8.78
C MET A 23 -1.64 -14.15 -8.03
N GLY A 24 -2.12 -12.94 -7.71
CA GLY A 24 -3.37 -12.75 -6.95
C GLY A 24 -3.23 -13.04 -5.46
N ILE A 25 -2.00 -13.13 -4.94
CA ILE A 25 -1.74 -13.33 -3.51
C ILE A 25 -1.75 -11.96 -2.82
N ASP A 26 -2.70 -11.77 -1.89
CA ASP A 26 -2.84 -10.54 -1.12
C ASP A 26 -1.71 -10.36 -0.10
N THR A 27 -0.82 -9.42 -0.39
CA THR A 27 0.33 -9.04 0.44
C THR A 27 -0.01 -8.00 1.50
N CYS A 28 -1.19 -7.38 1.43
CA CYS A 28 -1.60 -6.27 2.26
C CYS A 28 -2.50 -6.74 3.41
N CYS A 29 -3.78 -6.99 3.15
CA CYS A 29 -4.74 -7.39 4.20
C CYS A 29 -4.55 -8.87 4.58
N GLY A 30 -4.33 -9.72 3.57
CA GLY A 30 -4.03 -11.15 3.69
C GLY A 30 -2.59 -11.47 4.10
N GLY A 31 -1.72 -10.46 4.24
CA GLY A 31 -0.30 -10.62 4.60
C GLY A 31 -0.07 -11.35 5.94
N GLY A 32 -1.10 -11.44 6.76
CA GLY A 32 -1.23 -12.23 7.99
C GLY A 32 -0.99 -13.74 7.84
N ARG A 33 -1.21 -14.29 6.64
CA ARG A 33 -1.41 -15.72 6.42
C ARG A 33 -0.13 -16.45 6.01
N PRO A 34 -0.01 -17.76 6.31
CA PRO A 34 1.04 -18.60 5.75
C PRO A 34 1.02 -18.60 4.22
N LEU A 35 2.19 -18.57 3.60
CA LEU A 35 2.32 -18.56 2.14
C LEU A 35 1.64 -19.77 1.48
N LYS A 36 1.70 -20.96 2.12
CA LYS A 36 1.02 -22.17 1.64
C LYS A 36 -0.50 -22.01 1.56
N ASP A 37 -1.11 -21.30 2.52
CA ASP A 37 -2.57 -21.14 2.58
C ASP A 37 -3.02 -20.10 1.55
N ALA A 38 -2.24 -19.03 1.37
CA ALA A 38 -2.49 -18.05 0.33
C ALA A 38 -2.31 -18.62 -1.09
N ALA A 39 -1.29 -19.47 -1.28
CA ALA A 39 -1.08 -20.18 -2.54
C ALA A 39 -2.23 -21.15 -2.85
N ALA A 40 -2.69 -21.91 -1.85
CA ALA A 40 -3.82 -22.82 -1.99
C ALA A 40 -5.12 -22.09 -2.36
N GLU A 41 -5.39 -20.93 -1.75
CA GLU A 41 -6.56 -20.11 -2.10
C GLU A 41 -6.48 -19.52 -3.51
N ALA A 42 -5.30 -19.12 -3.95
CA ALA A 42 -5.06 -18.69 -5.32
C ALA A 42 -5.12 -19.86 -6.34
N GLY A 43 -5.21 -21.12 -5.87
CA GLY A 43 -5.19 -22.31 -6.72
C GLY A 43 -3.83 -22.59 -7.34
N ILE A 44 -2.74 -22.10 -6.74
CA ILE A 44 -1.37 -22.20 -7.26
C ILE A 44 -0.55 -23.14 -6.37
N PRO A 45 0.20 -24.10 -6.93
CA PRO A 45 1.12 -24.92 -6.16
C PRO A 45 2.16 -24.04 -5.44
N LEU A 46 2.44 -24.33 -4.17
CA LEU A 46 3.39 -23.56 -3.36
C LEU A 46 4.78 -23.47 -4.03
N GLU A 47 5.20 -24.54 -4.66
CA GLU A 47 6.48 -24.66 -5.37
C GLU A 47 6.55 -23.69 -6.56
N THR A 48 5.44 -23.49 -7.26
CA THR A 48 5.32 -22.51 -8.34
C THR A 48 5.44 -21.08 -7.80
N VAL A 49 4.78 -20.78 -6.68
CA VAL A 49 4.88 -19.47 -6.00
C VAL A 49 6.33 -19.20 -5.56
N VAL A 50 6.95 -20.16 -4.88
CA VAL A 50 8.34 -20.05 -4.40
C VAL A 50 9.31 -19.86 -5.57
N SER A 51 9.14 -20.61 -6.66
CA SER A 51 9.99 -20.49 -7.85
C SER A 51 9.82 -19.12 -8.54
N ALA A 52 8.58 -18.64 -8.64
CA ALA A 52 8.28 -17.32 -9.23
C ALA A 52 8.92 -16.19 -8.42
N VAL A 53 8.81 -16.24 -7.09
CA VAL A 53 9.44 -15.26 -6.19
C VAL A 53 10.97 -15.32 -6.31
N ALA A 54 11.57 -16.51 -6.25
CA ALA A 54 13.02 -16.67 -6.39
C ALA A 54 13.53 -16.14 -7.74
N LYS A 55 12.79 -16.41 -8.82
CA LYS A 55 13.09 -15.87 -10.15
C LYS A 55 13.01 -14.35 -10.18
N ALA A 56 11.95 -13.76 -9.62
CA ALA A 56 11.77 -12.31 -9.58
C ALA A 56 12.92 -11.60 -8.84
N VAL A 57 13.35 -12.15 -7.71
CA VAL A 57 14.46 -11.61 -6.91
C VAL A 57 15.82 -11.79 -7.61
N SER A 58 15.97 -12.81 -8.45
CA SER A 58 17.21 -13.07 -9.20
C SER A 58 17.46 -12.12 -10.38
N VAL A 59 16.43 -11.44 -10.89
CA VAL A 59 16.55 -10.48 -12.01
C VAL A 59 17.11 -9.17 -11.46
N PRO A 60 18.33 -8.73 -11.81
CA PRO A 60 18.86 -7.46 -11.34
C PRO A 60 17.87 -6.34 -11.60
N LEU A 61 17.72 -5.39 -10.66
CA LEU A 61 16.96 -4.18 -10.96
C LEU A 61 17.65 -3.50 -12.14
N GLU A 62 17.10 -3.63 -13.35
CA GLU A 62 17.43 -2.72 -14.44
C GLU A 62 17.06 -1.34 -13.93
N THR A 63 18.07 -0.48 -13.81
CA THR A 63 18.06 0.87 -13.26
C THR A 63 16.70 1.56 -13.44
N ALA A 64 15.86 1.47 -12.42
CA ALA A 64 14.79 2.43 -12.23
C ALA A 64 15.49 3.77 -12.03
N SER A 65 15.40 4.63 -13.04
CA SER A 65 15.69 6.06 -13.10
C SER A 65 16.69 6.63 -12.07
N GLU A 66 17.67 7.39 -12.56
CA GLU A 66 18.72 8.14 -11.82
C GLU A 66 18.22 9.19 -10.79
N THR A 67 17.01 9.03 -10.24
CA THR A 67 16.41 9.87 -9.19
C THR A 67 16.18 9.15 -7.86
N SER A 68 16.36 7.83 -7.75
CA SER A 68 16.28 7.12 -6.47
C SER A 68 17.67 6.64 -6.02
N THR A 69 18.47 7.58 -5.51
CA THR A 69 19.72 7.33 -4.76
C THR A 69 19.46 7.03 -3.28
N GLU A 70 18.21 6.81 -2.88
CA GLU A 70 17.89 6.30 -1.57
C GLU A 70 18.29 4.84 -1.52
N ARG A 71 19.30 4.51 -0.71
CA ARG A 71 19.42 3.14 -0.19
C ARG A 71 18.03 2.74 0.30
N GLU A 72 17.50 1.67 -0.27
CA GLU A 72 16.17 1.16 0.06
C GLU A 72 16.10 1.02 1.59
N THR A 73 15.31 1.89 2.22
CA THR A 73 15.23 1.94 3.68
C THR A 73 14.54 0.66 4.13
N ASP A 74 15.20 -0.11 5.01
CA ASP A 74 14.54 -1.26 5.62
C ASP A 74 13.57 -0.76 6.69
N TRP A 75 12.33 -0.54 6.28
CA TRP A 75 11.25 -0.06 7.15
C TRP A 75 10.92 -1.02 8.31
N ARG A 76 11.46 -2.25 8.32
CA ARG A 76 11.32 -3.19 9.45
C ARG A 76 12.20 -2.82 10.63
N GLU A 77 13.30 -2.10 10.37
CA GLU A 77 14.28 -1.68 11.37
C GLU A 77 14.25 -0.17 11.62
N ALA A 78 13.50 0.58 10.81
CA ALA A 78 13.38 2.02 10.92
C ALA A 78 12.70 2.44 12.25
N PRO A 79 13.15 3.54 12.87
CA PRO A 79 12.46 4.14 14.01
C PRO A 79 11.00 4.47 13.68
N ILE A 80 10.11 4.34 14.66
CA ILE A 80 8.68 4.68 14.50
C ILE A 80 8.50 6.12 14.01
N GLY A 81 9.34 7.06 14.48
CA GLY A 81 9.36 8.45 14.03
C GLY A 81 9.53 8.59 12.51
N ASP A 82 10.48 7.86 11.95
CA ASP A 82 10.82 7.91 10.52
C ASP A 82 9.71 7.28 9.68
N ILE A 83 9.14 6.16 10.14
CA ILE A 83 7.99 5.49 9.49
C ILE A 83 6.78 6.44 9.45
N VAL A 84 6.43 7.04 10.58
CA VAL A 84 5.32 7.98 10.71
C VAL A 84 5.53 9.21 9.83
N GLN A 85 6.74 9.77 9.79
CA GLN A 85 7.06 10.90 8.94
C GLN A 85 6.97 10.54 7.45
N HIS A 86 7.47 9.37 7.06
CA HIS A 86 7.42 8.89 5.67
C HIS A 86 5.98 8.69 5.20
N ILE A 87 5.16 7.99 5.99
CA ILE A 87 3.74 7.76 5.69
C ILE A 87 3.00 9.08 5.47
N GLN A 88 3.18 10.06 6.36
CA GLN A 88 2.52 11.36 6.25
C GLN A 88 3.00 12.17 5.03
N SER A 89 4.31 12.33 4.89
CA SER A 89 4.90 13.20 3.87
C SER A 89 4.83 12.64 2.46
N THR A 90 4.85 11.32 2.31
CA THR A 90 4.85 10.66 1.00
C THR A 90 3.46 10.14 0.65
N HIS A 91 2.82 9.36 1.52
CA HIS A 91 1.57 8.69 1.20
C HIS A 91 0.33 9.55 1.49
N HIS A 92 0.21 10.15 2.67
CA HIS A 92 -0.99 10.94 3.03
C HIS A 92 -1.06 12.22 2.20
N ALA A 93 0.05 12.95 2.08
CA ALA A 93 0.13 14.16 1.25
C ALA A 93 -0.26 13.86 -0.21
N THR A 94 0.28 12.80 -0.80
CA THR A 94 -0.05 12.39 -2.17
C THR A 94 -1.52 11.96 -2.29
N THR A 95 -2.03 11.20 -1.32
CA THR A 95 -3.43 10.72 -1.33
C THR A 95 -4.41 11.88 -1.29
N ARG A 96 -4.21 12.86 -0.40
CA ARG A 96 -5.06 14.07 -0.33
C ARG A 96 -5.05 14.83 -1.66
N LEU A 97 -3.86 15.07 -2.22
CA LEU A 97 -3.70 15.74 -3.51
C LEU A 97 -4.44 15.01 -4.64
N LEU A 98 -4.31 13.68 -4.71
CA LEU A 98 -4.95 12.87 -5.74
C LEU A 98 -6.47 12.83 -5.58
N LEU A 99 -6.99 12.68 -4.36
CA LEU A 99 -8.43 12.69 -4.09
C LEU A 99 -9.07 14.00 -4.53
N ASP A 100 -8.49 15.15 -4.18
CA ASP A 100 -9.04 16.44 -4.57
C ASP A 100 -8.95 16.66 -6.09
N ARG A 101 -7.84 16.29 -6.71
CA ARG A 101 -7.67 16.37 -8.17
C ARG A 101 -8.67 15.48 -8.93
N ILE A 102 -8.91 14.27 -8.43
CA ILE A 102 -9.88 13.35 -9.04
C ILE A 102 -11.30 13.88 -8.84
N HIS A 103 -11.64 14.38 -7.66
CA HIS A 103 -12.95 14.99 -7.37
C HIS A 103 -13.28 16.12 -8.36
N GLU A 104 -12.36 17.07 -8.56
CA GLU A 104 -12.55 18.16 -9.51
C GLU A 104 -12.73 17.66 -10.96
N ARG A 105 -11.91 16.69 -11.37
CA ARG A 105 -11.96 16.12 -12.71
C ARG A 105 -13.26 15.37 -12.96
N MET A 106 -13.67 14.53 -12.00
CA MET A 106 -14.91 13.77 -12.06
C MET A 106 -16.10 14.72 -12.20
N THR A 107 -16.15 15.78 -11.38
CA THR A 107 -17.19 16.80 -11.44
C THR A 107 -17.25 17.48 -12.82
N LYS A 108 -16.10 17.83 -13.41
CA LYS A 108 -16.01 18.41 -14.76
C LYS A 108 -16.51 17.44 -15.83
N VAL A 109 -16.14 16.16 -15.75
CA VAL A 109 -16.54 15.11 -16.69
C VAL A 109 -18.03 14.84 -16.62
N VAL A 110 -18.60 14.67 -15.42
CA VAL A 110 -20.04 14.48 -15.21
C VAL A 110 -20.82 15.68 -15.74
N ARG A 111 -20.35 16.91 -15.49
CA ARG A 111 -20.99 18.12 -16.02
C ARG A 111 -20.98 18.17 -17.55
N ALA A 112 -19.86 17.85 -18.18
CA ALA A 112 -19.71 17.93 -19.64
C ALA A 112 -20.40 16.78 -20.39
N HIS A 113 -20.47 15.59 -19.78
CA HIS A 113 -20.86 14.36 -20.46
C HIS A 113 -22.06 13.63 -19.84
N GLY A 114 -22.60 14.11 -18.72
CA GLY A 114 -23.67 13.46 -17.96
C GLY A 114 -24.96 13.28 -18.75
N ALA A 115 -25.30 14.20 -19.65
CA ALA A 115 -26.49 14.06 -20.50
C ALA A 115 -26.43 12.83 -21.42
N ARG A 116 -25.24 12.43 -21.88
CA ARG A 116 -25.03 11.30 -22.79
C ARG A 116 -24.58 10.03 -22.06
N HIS A 117 -23.80 10.17 -21.00
CA HIS A 117 -23.12 9.05 -20.32
C HIS A 117 -23.46 8.95 -18.82
N GLY A 118 -24.50 9.65 -18.36
CA GLY A 118 -24.86 9.73 -16.94
C GLY A 118 -25.14 8.40 -16.26
N ALA A 119 -25.69 7.42 -16.97
CA ALA A 119 -25.98 6.09 -16.43
C ALA A 119 -24.73 5.37 -15.88
N MET A 120 -23.54 5.67 -16.42
CA MET A 120 -22.26 5.15 -15.95
C MET A 120 -21.52 6.16 -15.07
N LEU A 121 -21.53 7.45 -15.44
CA LEU A 121 -20.75 8.48 -14.77
C LEU A 121 -21.28 8.82 -13.37
N VAL A 122 -22.61 8.82 -13.16
CA VAL A 122 -23.20 9.17 -11.86
C VAL A 122 -22.91 8.10 -10.79
N PRO A 123 -23.10 6.79 -11.05
CA PRO A 123 -22.67 5.77 -10.09
C PRO A 123 -21.16 5.82 -9.80
N LEU A 124 -20.32 5.98 -10.82
CA LEU A 124 -18.88 6.08 -10.63
C LEU A 124 -18.49 7.27 -9.74
N GLN A 125 -19.10 8.44 -9.95
CA GLN A 125 -18.88 9.60 -9.09
C GLN A 125 -19.30 9.30 -7.65
N LYS A 126 -20.44 8.64 -7.44
CA LYS A 126 -20.94 8.27 -6.11
C LYS A 126 -19.97 7.32 -5.37
N GLU A 127 -19.49 6.28 -6.05
CA GLU A 127 -18.52 5.34 -5.45
C GLU A 127 -17.22 6.07 -5.08
N PHE A 128 -16.74 6.95 -5.96
CA PHE A 128 -15.56 7.76 -5.68
C PHE A 128 -15.76 8.71 -4.48
N GLU A 129 -16.89 9.40 -4.39
CA GLU A 129 -17.18 10.28 -3.24
C GLU A 129 -17.29 9.49 -1.93
N THR A 130 -17.82 8.27 -1.98
CA THR A 130 -17.87 7.37 -0.81
C THR A 130 -16.46 7.02 -0.35
N LEU A 131 -15.59 6.58 -1.26
CA LEU A 131 -14.19 6.30 -0.95
C LEU A 131 -13.46 7.53 -0.37
N ARG A 132 -13.69 8.71 -0.96
CA ARG A 132 -13.09 9.97 -0.48
C ARG A 132 -13.59 10.34 0.92
N ALA A 133 -14.88 10.16 1.18
CA ALA A 133 -15.51 10.42 2.48
C ALA A 133 -15.04 9.46 3.58
N ASP A 134 -14.59 8.26 3.22
CA ASP A 134 -14.01 7.29 4.16
C ASP A 134 -12.51 7.55 4.39
N LEU A 135 -11.75 7.81 3.33
CA LEU A 135 -10.29 7.98 3.42
C LEU A 135 -9.90 9.27 4.13
N LEU A 136 -10.53 10.42 3.83
CA LEU A 136 -10.09 11.69 4.43
C LEU A 136 -10.18 11.71 5.97
N PRO A 137 -11.28 11.24 6.61
CA PRO A 137 -11.34 11.10 8.06
C PRO A 137 -10.38 10.03 8.60
N HIS A 138 -10.14 8.95 7.85
CA HIS A 138 -9.17 7.93 8.24
C HIS A 138 -7.76 8.51 8.37
N LEU A 139 -7.27 9.23 7.34
CA LEU A 139 -5.96 9.89 7.37
C LEU A 139 -5.85 10.87 8.54
N SER A 140 -6.90 11.69 8.78
CA SER A 140 -6.91 12.63 9.90
C SER A 140 -6.91 11.93 11.25
N LYS A 141 -7.64 10.82 11.42
CA LYS A 141 -7.59 10.04 12.67
C LYS A 141 -6.18 9.50 12.94
N GLU A 142 -5.48 9.07 11.89
CA GLU A 142 -4.11 8.62 12.03
C GLU A 142 -3.17 9.76 12.43
N GLU A 143 -3.22 10.88 11.70
CA GLU A 143 -2.38 12.07 11.91
C GLU A 143 -2.62 12.76 13.27
N ASP A 144 -3.88 12.89 13.69
CA ASP A 144 -4.24 13.68 14.86
C ASP A 144 -4.24 12.85 16.16
N ILE A 145 -4.40 11.52 16.06
CA ILE A 145 -4.61 10.66 17.24
C ILE A 145 -3.61 9.50 17.28
N LEU A 146 -3.59 8.63 16.25
CA LEU A 146 -2.82 7.39 16.31
C LEU A 146 -1.32 7.64 16.28
N PHE A 147 -0.82 8.38 15.30
CA PHE A 147 0.60 8.64 15.12
C PHE A 147 1.19 9.43 16.30
N PRO A 148 0.55 10.50 16.83
CA PRO A 148 1.03 11.16 18.04
C PRO A 148 1.16 10.20 19.22
N TYR A 149 0.18 9.32 19.42
CA TYR A 149 0.23 8.33 20.49
C TYR A 149 1.35 7.30 20.30
N MET A 150 1.56 6.81 19.07
CA MET A 150 2.67 5.90 18.74
C MET A 150 4.04 6.54 19.01
N LEU A 151 4.21 7.83 18.67
CA LEU A 151 5.44 8.57 18.93
C LEU A 151 5.69 8.71 20.44
N GLN A 152 4.66 9.10 21.21
CA GLN A 152 4.76 9.19 22.68
C GLN A 152 5.17 7.87 23.31
N LEU A 153 4.55 6.76 22.85
CA LEU A 153 4.89 5.42 23.34
C LEU A 153 6.32 5.01 22.98
N SER A 154 6.78 5.28 21.76
CA SER A 154 8.17 5.01 21.34
C SER A 154 9.16 5.76 22.22
N THR A 155 8.94 7.06 22.43
CA THR A 155 9.80 7.88 23.29
C THR A 155 9.81 7.40 24.74
N ALA A 156 8.65 7.01 25.29
CA ALA A 156 8.59 6.47 26.65
C ALA A 156 9.41 5.17 26.79
N LEU A 157 9.29 4.25 25.83
CA LEU A 157 10.06 3.01 25.80
C LEU A 157 11.57 3.24 25.68
N GLU A 158 11.99 4.23 24.89
CA GLU A 158 13.40 4.60 24.73
C GLU A 158 13.99 5.29 25.96
N THR A 159 13.18 6.09 26.67
CA THR A 159 13.62 6.86 27.85
C THR A 159 13.43 6.13 29.18
N GLY A 160 12.77 4.96 29.17
CA GLY A 160 12.58 4.12 30.35
C GLY A 160 11.58 4.68 31.37
N MET A 161 10.64 5.53 30.91
CA MET A 161 9.56 6.08 31.74
C MET A 161 8.24 5.34 31.53
#